data_AF-G5J7C9-F1
#
_entry.id   AF-G5J7C9-F1
#
_cell.length_a   1.000
_cell.length_b   1.000
_cell.length_c   1.000
_cell.angle_alpha   90.00
_cell.angle_beta   90.00
_cell.angle_gamma   90.00
#
_symmetry.space_group_name_H-M   'P 1'
#
loop_
_entity.id
_entity.type
_entity.pdbx_description
1 polymer ?
#
loop_
_entity_poly.entity_id
_entity_poly.type
_entity_poly.pdbx_seq_one_letter_code
_entity_poly.pdbx_strand_id
1 'polypeptide(L)' 'MVRSLAFSPDGQQLAVGSRESMLILWDLNEVLALDELRYGCAWIKDYLEFNASLSESDRRLCDGIKVVH' A
#
# COMPACT_ATOMS: atom_id res chain seq x y z
N MET A 1 -1.69 11.00 17.59
CA MET A 1 -0.26 11.11 18.00
C MET A 1 0.23 9.76 18.47
N VAL A 2 1.35 9.28 17.93
CA VAL A 2 2.01 8.03 18.35
C VAL A 2 2.56 8.19 19.77
N ARG A 3 2.39 7.16 20.60
CA ARG A 3 2.80 7.14 22.02
C ARG A 3 3.80 6.04 22.34
N SER A 4 3.77 4.93 21.61
CA SER A 4 4.68 3.79 21.80
C SER A 4 4.97 3.09 20.48
N LEU A 5 6.15 2.48 20.42
CA LEU A 5 6.64 1.69 19.30
C LEU A 5 7.30 0.42 19.86
N ALA A 6 7.08 -0.71 19.23
CA ALA A 6 7.76 -1.97 19.57
C ALA A 6 7.96 -2.82 18.32
N PHE A 7 9.18 -3.32 18.12
CA PHE A 7 9.48 -4.32 17.09
C PHE A 7 9.21 -5.72 17.64
N SER A 8 8.78 -6.64 16.77
CA SER A 8 8.80 -8.07 17.08
C SER A 8 10.24 -8.57 17.26
N PRO A 9 10.47 -9.65 18.04
CA PRO A 9 11.83 -10.19 18.26
C PRO A 9 12.57 -10.61 16.99
N ASP A 10 11.84 -11.02 15.95
CA ASP A 10 12.36 -11.38 14.64
C ASP A 10 12.52 -10.17 13.69
N GLY A 11 12.11 -8.97 14.12
CA GLY A 11 12.21 -7.73 13.36
C GLY A 11 11.23 -7.62 12.19
N GLN A 12 10.30 -8.55 12.02
CA GLN A 12 9.38 -8.57 10.87
C GLN A 12 8.15 -7.68 11.06
N GLN A 13 7.82 -7.29 12.29
CA GLN A 13 6.62 -6.50 12.58
C GLN A 13 6.93 -5.28 13.46
N LEU A 14 6.14 -4.22 13.26
CA LEU A 14 6.14 -3.01 14.09
C LEU A 14 4.76 -2.75 14.67
N ALA A 15 4.65 -2.76 15.99
CA ALA A 15 3.46 -2.33 16.71
C ALA A 15 3.56 -0.83 17.04
N VAL A 16 2.51 -0.07 16.69
CA VAL A 16 2.39 1.36 16.94
C VAL A 16 1.17 1.64 17.80
N GLY A 17 1.40 2.22 18.99
CA GLY A 17 0.33 2.62 19.90
C GLY A 17 -0.04 4.09 19.74
N SER A 18 -1.33 4.37 19.61
CA SER A 18 -1.92 5.71 19.53
C SER A 18 -2.59 6.13 20.84
N ARG A 19 -2.65 7.43 21.10
CA ARG A 19 -3.48 8.00 22.19
C ARG A 19 -4.99 7.78 21.96
N GLU A 20 -5.40 7.54 20.72
CA GLU A 20 -6.80 7.31 20.33
C GLU A 20 -7.18 5.83 20.43
N SER A 21 -6.45 5.05 21.22
CA SER A 21 -6.66 3.61 21.41
C SER A 21 -6.55 2.76 20.13
N MET A 22 -5.98 3.32 19.05
CA MET A 22 -5.58 2.55 17.87
C MET A 22 -4.24 1.87 18.11
N LEU A 23 -4.22 0.55 17.93
CA LEU A 23 -3.02 -0.23 17.73
C LEU A 23 -2.91 -0.53 16.24
N ILE A 24 -1.82 -0.11 15.61
CA ILE A 24 -1.51 -0.48 14.23
C ILE A 24 -0.37 -1.50 14.28
N LEU A 25 -0.56 -2.62 13.61
CA LEU A 25 0.48 -3.63 13.41
C LEU A 25 0.89 -3.59 11.95
N TRP A 26 2.17 -3.30 11.71
CA TRP A 26 2.75 -3.27 10.38
C TRP A 26 3.57 -4.53 10.14
N ASP A 27 3.41 -5.16 8.99
CA ASP A 27 4.37 -6.10 8.43
C ASP A 27 5.47 -5.30 7.71
N LEU A 28 6.69 -5.35 8.24
CA LEU A 28 7.81 -4.61 7.69
C LEU A 28 8.36 -5.25 6.42
N ASN A 29 8.21 -6.56 6.23
CA ASN A 29 8.62 -7.19 4.98
C ASN A 29 7.73 -6.70 3.83
N GLU A 30 6.42 -6.59 4.08
CA GLU A 30 5.48 -6.05 3.09
C GLU A 30 5.78 -4.58 2.76
N VAL A 31 5.96 -3.74 3.78
CA VAL A 31 6.19 -2.30 3.59
C VAL A 31 7.56 -2.01 2.98
N LEU A 32 8.62 -2.69 3.40
CA LEU A 32 9.98 -2.42 2.94
C LEU A 32 10.27 -3.05 1.58
N ALA A 33 9.51 -4.06 1.15
CA ALA A 33 9.60 -4.65 -0.18
C ALA A 33 8.63 -4.03 -1.19
N LEU A 34 7.93 -2.96 -0.81
CA LEU A 34 6.91 -2.35 -1.64
C LEU A 34 7.53 -1.68 -2.87
N ASP A 35 7.12 -2.14 -4.06
CA ASP A 35 7.34 -1.43 -5.32
C ASP A 35 6.18 -0.44 -5.45
N GLU A 36 6.45 0.84 -5.20
CA GLU A 36 5.41 1.88 -5.10
C GLU A 36 4.61 2.00 -6.39
N LEU A 37 5.27 1.85 -7.53
CA LEU A 37 4.65 1.97 -8.84
C LEU A 37 3.72 0.79 -9.11
N ARG A 38 4.16 -0.43 -8.79
CA ARG A 38 3.30 -1.62 -8.87
C ARG A 38 2.12 -1.56 -7.91
N TYR A 39 2.36 -1.15 -6.68
CA TYR A 39 1.33 -1.04 -5.66
C TYR A 39 0.26 -0.03 -6.06
N GLY A 40 0.68 1.17 -6.49
CA GLY A 40 -0.23 2.19 -6.99
C GLY A 40 -1.06 1.71 -8.19
N CYS A 41 -0.42 1.00 -9.14
CA CYS A 41 -1.11 0.43 -10.29
C CYS A 41 -2.09 -0.70 -9.92
N ALA A 42 -1.77 -1.53 -8.91
CA ALA A 42 -2.71 -2.50 -8.37
C ALA A 42 -3.94 -1.82 -7.77
N TRP A 43 -3.70 -0.76 -6.99
CA TRP A 43 -4.74 -0.05 -6.24
C TRP A 43 -5.74 0.68 -7.16
N ILE A 44 -5.26 1.32 -8.23
CA ILE A 44 -6.10 2.10 -9.13
C ILE A 44 -6.69 1.29 -10.30
N LYS A 45 -6.37 -0.01 -10.40
CA LYS A 45 -6.77 -0.87 -11.53
C LYS A 45 -8.27 -0.76 -11.86
N ASP A 46 -9.12 -1.00 -10.87
CA ASP A 46 -10.58 -0.99 -11.07
C ASP A 46 -11.09 0.41 -11.44
N TYR A 47 -10.48 1.46 -10.90
CA TYR A 47 -10.81 2.83 -11.27
C TYR A 47 -10.49 3.12 -12.75
N LEU A 48 -9.31 2.68 -13.24
CA LEU A 48 -8.93 2.82 -14.64
C LEU A 48 -9.82 1.98 -15.57
N GLU A 49 -10.32 0.83 -15.11
CA GLU A 49 -11.17 -0.07 -15.90
C GLU A 49 -12.62 0.42 -15.98
N PHE A 50 -13.22 0.81 -14.86
CA PHE A 50 -14.67 1.04 -14.78
C PHE A 50 -15.11 2.50 -14.86
N ASN A 51 -14.22 3.47 -14.67
CA ASN A 51 -14.62 4.87 -14.72
C ASN A 51 -14.92 5.31 -16.17
N ALA A 52 -16.18 5.65 -16.44
CA ALA A 52 -16.66 6.05 -17.77
C ALA A 52 -16.16 7.43 -18.23
N SER A 53 -15.67 8.28 -17.32
CA SER A 53 -15.22 9.64 -17.64
C SER A 53 -13.75 9.73 -18.05
N LEU A 54 -12.99 8.63 -17.99
CA LEU A 54 -11.57 8.63 -18.32
C LEU A 54 -11.32 8.60 -19.82
N SER A 55 -10.26 9.30 -20.22
CA SER A 55 -9.72 9.22 -21.58
C SER A 55 -8.98 7.90 -21.82
N GLU A 56 -8.85 7.48 -23.08
CA GLU A 56 -8.09 6.28 -23.47
C GLU A 56 -6.59 6.37 -23.13
N SER A 57 -6.04 7.58 -22.99
CA SER A 57 -4.67 7.75 -22.47
C SER A 57 -4.61 7.45 -20.98
N ASP A 58 -5.60 7.91 -20.20
CA ASP A 58 -5.58 7.72 -18.75
C ASP A 58 -5.83 6.26 -18.36
N ARG A 59 -6.65 5.54 -19.14
CA ARG A 59 -6.85 4.09 -18.97
C ARG A 59 -5.55 3.28 -19.05
N ARG A 60 -4.53 3.82 -19.74
CA ARG A 60 -3.25 3.17 -20.02
C ARG A 60 -2.10 3.64 -19.14
N LEU A 61 -2.38 4.40 -18.08
CA LEU A 61 -1.35 4.93 -17.16
C LEU A 61 -0.43 3.85 -16.56
N CYS A 62 -0.93 2.62 -16.44
CA CYS A 62 -0.19 1.49 -15.85
C CYS A 62 0.29 0.48 -16.90
N ASP A 63 0.19 0.79 -18.18
CA ASP A 63 0.68 -0.09 -19.25
C ASP A 63 2.19 -0.34 -19.09
N GLY A 64 2.58 -1.62 -19.19
CA GLY A 64 3.98 -2.04 -19.02
C GLY A 64 4.41 -2.25 -17.56
N ILE A 65 3.56 -1.94 -16.58
CA ILE A 65 3.81 -2.24 -15.17
C ILE A 65 3.23 -3.63 -14.86
N LYS A 66 4.11 -4.61 -14.59
CA LYS A 66 3.69 -5.97 -14.24
C LYS A 66 3.15 -6.01 -12.81
N VAL A 67 1.87 -5.75 -12.62
CA VAL A 67 1.22 -5.94 -11.32
C VAL A 67 1.16 -7.44 -11.02
N VAL A 68 1.74 -7.86 -9.89
CA VAL A 68 1.68 -9.23 -9.41
C VAL A 68 0.55 -9.30 -8.36
N HIS A 69 -0.31 -10.30 -8.45
CA HIS A 69 -1.32 -10.59 -7.42
C HIS A 69 -0.69 -11.32 -6.24
#